data_AF-A0A5C5ZSR5-F1
#
_entry.id   AF-A0A5C5ZSR5-F1
#
_cell.length_a   1.000
_cell.length_b   1.000
_cell.length_c   1.000
_cell.angle_alpha   90.00
_cell.angle_beta   90.00
_cell.angle_gamma   90.00
#
_symmetry.space_group_name_H-M   'P 1'
#
loop_
_entity.id
_entity.type
_entity.pdbx_description
1 polymer ?
#
loop_
_entity_poly.entity_id
_entity_poly.type
_entity_poly.pdbx_seq_one_letter_code
_entity_poly.pdbx_strand_id
1 'polypeptide(L)'
;MLMAVSMMAPSTQAGELNIEFTGLDVVYDGSDLFTSPSDDPIDVVTISHDGFVYPAITLADNPGISVDVFVPQVLNLDATGDTTMSGAGGYLDLTLAGSDSLEIDLNLVSVSWVDVQNIVRFVFAGSAGQVDSQQLPYGLVADDDVTIAFSARVRNSSLTTAGGEVTGFRAYGTGQVTGTATVIPEPVSAVLLLGALAAFASRRRS
;
A
#
# COMPACT_ATOMS: atom_id res chain seq x y z
N MET A 1 54.51 2.70 4.95
CA MET A 1 53.49 1.65 4.76
C MET A 1 52.12 2.31 4.89
N LEU A 2 51.43 2.55 3.76
CA LEU A 2 50.19 3.31 3.71
C LEU A 2 49.02 2.33 3.89
N MET A 3 48.33 2.35 5.03
CA MET A 3 47.06 1.63 5.17
C MET A 3 45.99 2.37 4.35
N ALA A 4 45.54 1.75 3.28
CA ALA A 4 44.32 2.15 2.57
C ALA A 4 43.13 1.57 3.35
N VAL A 5 42.36 2.44 3.99
CA VAL A 5 41.06 2.06 4.56
C VAL A 5 40.07 2.10 3.40
N SER A 6 39.67 0.92 2.91
CA SER A 6 38.56 0.79 1.97
C SER A 6 37.28 1.17 2.71
N MET A 7 36.76 2.36 2.46
CA MET A 7 35.41 2.72 2.89
C MET A 7 34.44 1.99 1.97
N MET A 8 34.03 0.78 2.39
CA MET A 8 32.89 0.12 1.77
C MET A 8 31.67 1.00 2.05
N ALA A 9 31.08 1.57 0.99
CA ALA A 9 29.74 2.12 1.09
C ALA A 9 28.84 1.01 1.65
N PRO A 10 28.00 1.27 2.65
CA PRO A 10 27.03 0.29 3.08
C PRO A 10 26.19 -0.07 1.87
N SER A 11 26.15 -1.36 1.52
CA SER A 11 25.18 -1.84 0.55
C SER A 11 23.79 -1.61 1.16
N THR A 12 22.99 -0.76 0.54
CA THR A 12 21.56 -0.68 0.80
C THR A 12 20.97 -2.02 0.39
N GLN A 13 20.70 -2.88 1.37
CA GLN A 13 20.02 -4.14 1.12
C GLN A 13 18.53 -3.85 0.96
N ALA A 14 17.93 -4.36 -0.13
CA ALA A 14 16.49 -4.38 -0.27
C ALA A 14 15.91 -5.32 0.79
N GLY A 15 14.96 -4.80 1.55
CA GLY A 15 14.27 -5.48 2.64
C GLY A 15 12.78 -5.61 2.36
N GLU A 16 12.11 -6.49 3.07
CA GLU A 16 10.65 -6.67 2.94
C GLU A 16 9.92 -5.42 3.43
N LEU A 17 9.12 -4.80 2.56
CA LEU A 17 8.22 -3.70 2.88
C LEU A 17 6.81 -4.25 3.10
N ASN A 18 6.18 -3.83 4.18
CA ASN A 18 4.76 -4.09 4.44
C ASN A 18 4.08 -2.81 4.95
N ILE A 19 3.03 -2.40 4.24
CA ILE A 19 2.17 -1.27 4.57
C ILE A 19 0.77 -1.81 4.82
N GLU A 20 0.26 -1.69 6.04
CA GLU A 20 -1.07 -2.14 6.42
C GLU A 20 -1.94 -0.93 6.75
N PHE A 21 -3.19 -0.95 6.32
CA PHE A 21 -4.13 0.12 6.64
C PHE A 21 -5.53 -0.41 7.01
N THR A 22 -6.20 0.32 7.90
CA THR A 22 -7.56 0.03 8.36
C THR A 22 -8.47 1.21 8.06
N GLY A 23 -9.78 1.00 7.97
CA GLY A 23 -10.72 2.11 7.71
C GLY A 23 -11.33 2.07 6.32
N LEU A 24 -10.82 1.21 5.43
CA LEU A 24 -11.19 1.14 4.02
C LEU A 24 -12.69 0.87 3.82
N ASP A 25 -13.40 1.81 3.22
CA ASP A 25 -14.77 1.70 2.75
C ASP A 25 -14.82 1.53 1.21
N VAL A 26 -15.25 0.35 0.77
CA VAL A 26 -15.41 0.03 -0.66
C VAL A 26 -16.87 -0.12 -1.06
N VAL A 27 -17.14 0.20 -2.31
CA VAL A 27 -18.42 0.09 -2.99
C VAL A 27 -18.24 -0.80 -4.20
N TYR A 28 -19.21 -1.69 -4.40
CA TYR A 28 -19.43 -2.38 -5.65
C TYR A 28 -20.74 -1.89 -6.24
N ASP A 29 -20.76 -1.54 -7.52
CA ASP A 29 -21.95 -1.02 -8.21
C ASP A 29 -22.54 -1.98 -9.27
N GLY A 30 -22.02 -3.21 -9.32
CA GLY A 30 -22.40 -4.22 -10.31
C GLY A 30 -21.46 -4.30 -11.51
N SER A 31 -20.52 -3.35 -11.64
CA SER A 31 -19.45 -3.42 -12.64
C SER A 31 -18.06 -3.19 -12.07
N ASP A 32 -17.91 -2.31 -11.09
CA ASP A 32 -16.61 -1.86 -10.63
C ASP A 32 -16.55 -1.86 -9.10
N LEU A 33 -15.35 -2.04 -8.56
CA LEU A 33 -15.05 -1.88 -7.13
C LEU A 33 -14.28 -0.59 -6.92
N PHE A 34 -14.74 0.27 -6.02
CA PHE A 34 -14.11 1.55 -5.76
C PHE A 34 -14.37 2.10 -4.35
N THR A 35 -13.56 3.05 -3.91
CA THR A 35 -13.71 3.78 -2.64
C THR A 35 -14.82 4.84 -2.71
N SER A 36 -15.54 5.08 -1.61
CA SER A 36 -16.57 6.13 -1.56
C SER A 36 -16.57 6.84 -0.20
N PRO A 37 -16.15 8.12 -0.12
CA PRO A 37 -15.82 9.02 -1.24
C PRO A 37 -14.55 8.61 -2.02
N SER A 38 -14.33 9.22 -3.19
CA SER A 38 -12.98 9.27 -3.78
C SER A 38 -12.07 9.96 -2.76
N ASP A 39 -10.93 9.37 -2.42
CA ASP A 39 -10.15 9.65 -1.21
C ASP A 39 -10.90 9.27 0.09
N ASP A 40 -11.05 7.97 0.31
CA ASP A 40 -11.67 7.44 1.53
C ASP A 40 -10.74 7.61 2.73
N PRO A 41 -11.13 8.35 3.80
CA PRO A 41 -10.30 8.50 4.98
C PRO A 41 -10.07 7.16 5.68
N ILE A 42 -8.80 6.81 5.91
CA ILE A 42 -8.40 5.59 6.60
C ILE A 42 -8.01 5.87 8.05
N ASP A 43 -8.23 4.92 8.96
CA ASP A 43 -8.05 5.13 10.40
C ASP A 43 -6.57 5.12 10.83
N VAL A 44 -5.84 4.11 10.36
CA VAL A 44 -4.46 3.82 10.78
C VAL A 44 -3.69 3.25 9.60
N VAL A 45 -2.44 3.70 9.42
CA VAL A 45 -1.44 3.09 8.55
C VAL A 45 -0.26 2.64 9.40
N THR A 46 0.12 1.36 9.27
CA THR A 46 1.32 0.78 9.88
C THR A 46 2.31 0.42 8.78
N ILE A 47 3.55 0.87 8.92
CA ILE A 47 4.62 0.59 7.98
C ILE A 47 5.68 -0.24 8.69
N SER A 48 6.14 -1.30 8.04
CA SER A 48 7.28 -2.08 8.50
C SER A 48 8.26 -2.40 7.38
N HIS A 49 9.54 -2.47 7.74
CA HIS A 49 10.64 -2.79 6.83
C HIS A 49 11.58 -3.78 7.51
N ASP A 50 11.78 -4.97 6.93
CA ASP A 50 12.55 -6.07 7.52
C ASP A 50 12.15 -6.41 8.97
N GLY A 51 10.84 -6.37 9.24
CA GLY A 51 10.26 -6.62 10.55
C GLY A 51 10.45 -5.49 11.57
N PHE A 52 11.13 -4.39 11.22
CA PHE A 52 11.12 -3.17 12.01
C PHE A 52 9.83 -2.40 11.74
N VAL A 53 9.04 -2.15 12.79
CA VAL A 53 7.76 -1.43 12.71
C VAL A 53 7.98 0.04 13.04
N TYR A 54 7.64 0.93 12.12
CA TYR A 54 7.70 2.38 12.31
C TYR A 54 6.49 2.88 13.12
N PRO A 55 6.55 4.10 13.69
CA PRO A 55 5.38 4.71 14.33
C PRO A 55 4.18 4.73 13.38
N ALA A 56 3.03 4.29 13.89
CA ALA A 56 1.79 4.28 13.12
C ALA A 56 1.34 5.71 12.79
N ILE A 57 0.81 5.88 11.58
CA ILE A 57 0.21 7.12 11.12
C ILE A 57 -1.30 7.00 11.37
N THR A 58 -1.87 7.88 12.18
CA THR A 58 -3.29 7.82 12.54
C THR A 58 -4.06 8.99 11.95
N LEU A 59 -5.34 8.78 11.65
CA LEU A 59 -6.24 9.83 11.14
C LEU A 59 -6.38 10.98 12.14
N ALA A 60 -6.38 10.66 13.44
CA ALA A 60 -6.50 11.64 14.51
C ALA A 60 -5.34 12.66 14.50
N ASP A 61 -4.14 12.19 14.20
CA ASP A 61 -2.94 13.03 14.14
C ASP A 61 -2.70 13.60 12.74
N ASN A 62 -3.22 12.94 11.69
CA ASN A 62 -2.99 13.25 10.29
C ASN A 62 -4.32 13.19 9.51
N PRO A 63 -5.13 14.25 9.50
CA PRO A 63 -6.48 14.24 8.92
C PRO A 63 -6.53 14.11 7.39
N GLY A 64 -5.37 14.03 6.73
CA GLY A 64 -5.23 13.87 5.29
C GLY A 64 -4.88 12.45 4.85
N ILE A 65 -4.78 11.47 5.76
CA ILE A 65 -4.56 10.09 5.32
C ILE A 65 -5.83 9.54 4.69
N SER A 66 -5.69 9.01 3.48
CA SER A 66 -6.80 8.48 2.70
C SER A 66 -6.30 7.44 1.71
N VAL A 67 -7.24 6.66 1.19
CA VAL A 67 -6.98 5.70 0.12
C VAL A 67 -8.01 5.89 -0.98
N ASP A 68 -7.56 5.84 -2.23
CA ASP A 68 -8.41 5.75 -3.40
C ASP A 68 -8.11 4.44 -4.13
N VAL A 69 -9.11 3.58 -4.28
CA VAL A 69 -8.98 2.29 -4.95
C VAL A 69 -9.99 2.26 -6.08
N PHE A 70 -9.55 1.78 -7.25
CA PHE A 70 -10.43 1.50 -8.37
C PHE A 70 -10.03 0.18 -9.02
N VAL A 71 -10.99 -0.73 -9.15
CA VAL A 71 -10.82 -2.02 -9.81
C VAL A 71 -11.93 -2.17 -10.85
N PRO A 72 -11.61 -2.06 -12.16
CA PRO A 72 -12.61 -2.04 -13.21
C PRO A 72 -13.11 -3.43 -13.60
N GLN A 73 -14.32 -3.51 -14.16
CA GLN A 73 -14.87 -4.70 -14.82
C GLN A 73 -14.88 -5.96 -13.92
N VAL A 74 -15.25 -5.79 -12.66
CA VAL A 74 -15.58 -6.88 -11.75
C VAL A 74 -16.99 -7.35 -12.09
N LEU A 75 -17.11 -8.36 -12.95
CA LEU A 75 -18.39 -8.81 -13.49
C LEU A 75 -18.80 -10.19 -12.96
N ASN A 76 -20.11 -10.44 -12.97
CA ASN A 76 -20.76 -11.75 -12.74
C ASN A 76 -20.45 -12.39 -11.38
N LEU A 77 -20.40 -11.61 -10.30
CA LEU A 77 -20.25 -12.16 -8.95
C LEU A 77 -21.50 -12.98 -8.58
N ASP A 78 -21.37 -14.32 -8.47
CA ASP A 78 -22.45 -15.19 -8.01
C ASP A 78 -22.81 -14.84 -6.55
N ALA A 79 -24.09 -14.60 -6.28
CA ALA A 79 -24.57 -14.23 -4.94
C ALA A 79 -24.28 -15.30 -3.88
N THR A 80 -24.04 -16.55 -4.27
CA THR A 80 -23.73 -17.69 -3.38
C THR A 80 -22.24 -17.84 -3.07
N GLY A 81 -21.36 -17.07 -3.72
CA GLY A 81 -19.91 -17.15 -3.54
C GLY A 81 -19.20 -17.46 -4.85
N ASP A 82 -18.21 -16.65 -5.23
CA ASP A 82 -17.41 -16.86 -6.43
C ASP A 82 -16.06 -16.13 -6.37
N THR A 83 -15.17 -16.42 -7.30
CA THR A 83 -13.99 -15.61 -7.60
C THR A 83 -13.96 -15.24 -9.08
N THR A 84 -13.91 -13.94 -9.36
CA THR A 84 -13.81 -13.40 -10.71
C THR A 84 -12.51 -12.63 -10.88
N MET A 85 -12.11 -12.40 -12.13
CA MET A 85 -10.98 -11.53 -12.46
C MET A 85 -11.53 -10.20 -12.97
N SER A 86 -10.94 -9.11 -12.49
CA SER A 86 -11.22 -7.76 -12.99
C SER A 86 -10.71 -7.57 -14.42
N GLY A 87 -11.08 -6.45 -15.04
CA GLY A 87 -10.35 -5.89 -16.16
C GLY A 87 -9.01 -5.28 -15.71
N ALA A 88 -8.16 -4.95 -16.68
CA ALA A 88 -6.92 -4.21 -16.44
C ALA A 88 -7.18 -2.70 -16.31
N GLY A 89 -6.23 -1.97 -15.71
CA GLY A 89 -6.28 -0.51 -15.58
C GLY A 89 -6.98 -0.03 -14.31
N GLY A 90 -6.89 -0.82 -13.24
CA GLY A 90 -7.21 -0.35 -11.89
C GLY A 90 -6.03 0.40 -11.27
N TYR A 91 -6.26 1.04 -10.13
CA TYR A 91 -5.21 1.73 -9.37
C TYR A 91 -5.48 1.65 -7.86
N LEU A 92 -4.43 1.92 -7.09
CA LEU A 92 -4.48 2.28 -5.68
C LEU A 92 -3.63 3.52 -5.46
N ASP A 93 -4.22 4.57 -4.90
CA ASP A 93 -3.53 5.76 -4.38
C ASP A 93 -3.66 5.76 -2.86
N LEU A 94 -2.54 5.80 -2.16
CA LEU A 94 -2.48 5.91 -0.72
C LEU A 94 -1.84 7.26 -0.35
N THR A 95 -2.65 8.19 0.14
CA THR A 95 -2.17 9.44 0.69
C THR A 95 -1.81 9.26 2.17
N LEU A 96 -0.59 9.65 2.54
CA LEU A 96 -0.05 9.54 3.89
C LEU A 96 0.10 10.93 4.54
N ALA A 97 0.71 10.97 5.73
CA ALA A 97 0.92 12.22 6.44
C ALA A 97 1.82 13.20 5.66
N GLY A 98 1.46 14.48 5.68
CA GLY A 98 2.26 15.53 5.05
C GLY A 98 2.09 15.55 3.52
N SER A 99 3.16 15.24 2.79
CA SER A 99 3.15 15.13 1.33
C SER A 99 3.58 13.73 0.86
N ASP A 100 3.54 12.76 1.77
CA ASP A 100 3.92 11.38 1.48
C ASP A 100 2.75 10.66 0.77
N SER A 101 3.05 9.85 -0.23
CA SER A 101 2.06 9.12 -1.03
C SER A 101 2.62 7.83 -1.63
N LEU A 102 1.74 6.94 -2.08
CA LEU A 102 2.07 5.75 -2.85
C LEU A 102 0.97 5.49 -3.89
N GLU A 103 1.33 5.66 -5.16
CA GLU A 103 0.44 5.43 -6.31
C GLU A 103 0.88 4.16 -7.04
N ILE A 104 -0.06 3.25 -7.24
CA ILE A 104 0.17 1.93 -7.80
C ILE A 104 -0.83 1.65 -8.91
N ASP A 105 -0.32 1.32 -10.10
CA ASP A 105 -1.11 0.76 -11.19
C ASP A 105 -1.37 -0.72 -10.96
N LEU A 106 -2.64 -1.13 -10.99
CA LEU A 106 -3.04 -2.52 -10.80
C LEU A 106 -3.07 -3.27 -12.15
N ASN A 107 -2.55 -4.49 -12.14
CA ASN A 107 -2.79 -5.45 -13.21
C ASN A 107 -4.23 -6.01 -13.09
N LEU A 108 -4.42 -7.27 -13.49
CA LEU A 108 -5.67 -7.99 -13.20
C LEU A 108 -5.77 -8.24 -11.70
N VAL A 109 -6.94 -7.97 -11.14
CA VAL A 109 -7.25 -8.17 -9.73
C VAL A 109 -8.15 -9.39 -9.60
N SER A 110 -7.75 -10.35 -8.76
CA SER A 110 -8.63 -11.46 -8.38
C SER A 110 -9.57 -10.96 -7.30
N VAL A 111 -10.88 -11.03 -7.53
CA VAL A 111 -11.92 -10.60 -6.59
C VAL A 111 -12.71 -11.82 -6.14
N SER A 112 -12.62 -12.15 -4.85
CA SER A 112 -13.35 -13.25 -4.23
C SER A 112 -14.51 -12.72 -3.39
N TRP A 113 -15.73 -13.11 -3.77
CA TRP A 113 -16.95 -12.92 -3.00
C TRP A 113 -17.23 -14.18 -2.17
N VAL A 114 -17.40 -14.01 -0.86
CA VAL A 114 -17.72 -15.11 0.05
C VAL A 114 -19.01 -14.80 0.79
N ASP A 115 -20.01 -15.67 0.66
CA ASP A 115 -21.23 -15.63 1.46
C ASP A 115 -21.27 -16.79 2.47
N VAL A 116 -21.10 -16.47 3.75
CA VAL A 116 -21.25 -17.44 4.83
C VAL A 116 -22.71 -17.47 5.28
N GLN A 117 -23.52 -18.30 4.62
CA GLN A 117 -24.91 -18.60 4.97
C GLN A 117 -25.83 -17.37 5.07
N ASN A 118 -25.57 -16.31 4.32
CA ASN A 118 -26.24 -15.02 4.40
C ASN A 118 -26.01 -14.24 5.72
N ILE A 119 -25.07 -14.68 6.55
CA ILE A 119 -24.79 -14.11 7.88
C ILE A 119 -23.68 -13.07 7.77
N VAL A 120 -22.54 -13.47 7.21
CA VAL A 120 -21.37 -12.60 7.01
C VAL A 120 -20.87 -12.79 5.60
N ARG A 121 -20.61 -11.66 4.94
CA ARG A 121 -20.07 -11.62 3.58
C ARG A 121 -18.80 -10.83 3.54
N PHE A 122 -17.86 -11.33 2.75
CA PHE A 122 -16.55 -10.73 2.56
C PHE A 122 -16.28 -10.54 1.09
N VAL A 123 -15.59 -9.45 0.77
CA VAL A 123 -14.88 -9.30 -0.49
C VAL A 123 -13.39 -9.30 -0.19
N PHE A 124 -12.65 -10.11 -0.94
CA PHE A 124 -11.20 -10.08 -0.97
C PHE A 124 -10.77 -9.67 -2.36
N ALA A 125 -9.79 -8.79 -2.47
CA ALA A 125 -9.18 -8.45 -3.74
C ALA A 125 -7.66 -8.52 -3.60
N GLY A 126 -6.98 -9.04 -4.62
CA GLY A 126 -5.52 -9.08 -4.66
C GLY A 126 -4.97 -8.92 -6.06
N SER A 127 -3.87 -8.20 -6.19
CA SER A 127 -3.18 -7.97 -7.46
C SER A 127 -1.69 -7.72 -7.28
N ALA A 128 -0.91 -8.04 -8.30
CA ALA A 128 0.41 -7.46 -8.46
C ALA A 128 0.25 -6.09 -9.14
N GLY A 129 0.91 -5.07 -8.63
CA GLY A 129 0.89 -3.73 -9.18
C GLY A 129 2.28 -3.20 -9.45
N GLN A 130 2.34 -2.13 -10.23
CA GLN A 130 3.55 -1.37 -10.48
C GLN A 130 3.46 -0.02 -9.79
N VAL A 131 4.49 0.36 -9.02
CA VAL A 131 4.56 1.69 -8.41
C VAL A 131 4.73 2.73 -9.52
N ASP A 132 3.74 3.61 -9.71
CA ASP A 132 3.80 4.71 -10.69
C ASP A 132 4.51 5.93 -10.07
N SER A 133 4.12 6.28 -8.85
CA SER A 133 4.76 7.35 -8.10
C SER A 133 4.77 7.05 -6.59
N GLN A 134 5.77 7.59 -5.88
CA GLN A 134 5.87 7.40 -4.44
C GLN A 134 6.66 8.52 -3.76
N GLN A 135 6.25 8.80 -2.53
CA GLN A 135 7.02 9.50 -1.52
C GLN A 135 6.71 8.82 -0.18
N LEU A 136 7.45 7.77 0.18
CA LEU A 136 7.21 7.08 1.44
C LEU A 136 7.91 7.80 2.61
N PRO A 137 7.32 7.73 3.82
CA PRO A 137 7.97 8.26 5.02
C PRO A 137 9.25 7.49 5.33
N TYR A 138 10.07 8.06 6.22
CA TYR A 138 11.28 7.43 6.75
C TYR A 138 12.39 7.18 5.71
N GLY A 139 12.29 7.81 4.54
CA GLY A 139 13.26 7.63 3.46
C GLY A 139 13.21 6.25 2.80
N LEU A 140 12.06 5.56 2.95
CA LEU A 140 11.80 4.31 2.24
C LEU A 140 11.53 4.58 0.76
N VAL A 141 11.96 3.65 -0.08
CA VAL A 141 11.60 3.61 -1.51
C VAL A 141 11.25 2.17 -1.84
N ALA A 142 9.99 1.92 -2.16
CA ALA A 142 9.50 0.65 -2.65
C ALA A 142 10.09 0.36 -4.03
N ASP A 143 10.37 -0.91 -4.31
CA ASP A 143 10.67 -1.36 -5.67
C ASP A 143 9.40 -1.31 -6.53
N ASP A 144 9.59 -1.34 -7.85
CA ASP A 144 8.51 -1.17 -8.83
C ASP A 144 7.42 -2.23 -8.66
N ASP A 145 7.78 -3.49 -8.32
CA ASP A 145 6.82 -4.59 -8.20
C ASP A 145 6.32 -4.74 -6.75
N VAL A 146 5.02 -4.53 -6.55
CA VAL A 146 4.33 -4.67 -5.26
C VAL A 146 3.11 -5.59 -5.38
N THR A 147 2.70 -6.18 -4.27
CA THR A 147 1.45 -6.93 -4.15
C THR A 147 0.49 -6.17 -3.26
N ILE A 148 -0.75 -6.03 -3.71
CA ILE A 148 -1.83 -5.41 -2.94
C ILE A 148 -2.84 -6.47 -2.59
N ALA A 149 -3.36 -6.42 -1.37
CA ALA A 149 -4.51 -7.20 -0.95
C ALA A 149 -5.42 -6.37 -0.04
N PHE A 150 -6.73 -6.51 -0.19
CA PHE A 150 -7.68 -5.99 0.80
C PHE A 150 -8.77 -7.00 1.13
N SER A 151 -9.33 -6.86 2.33
CA SER A 151 -10.44 -7.65 2.83
C SER A 151 -11.47 -6.73 3.47
N ALA A 152 -12.71 -6.79 3.01
CA ALA A 152 -13.78 -5.95 3.54
C ALA A 152 -15.04 -6.77 3.85
N ARG A 153 -15.68 -6.44 4.98
CA ARG A 153 -16.96 -7.02 5.40
C ARG A 153 -18.10 -6.21 4.83
N VAL A 154 -19.00 -6.89 4.15
CA VAL A 154 -20.16 -6.27 3.50
C VAL A 154 -21.19 -5.82 4.53
N ARG A 155 -21.73 -4.62 4.33
CA ARG A 155 -22.87 -4.09 5.06
C ARG A 155 -24.12 -4.73 4.48
N ASN A 156 -24.66 -5.77 5.14
CA ASN A 156 -25.80 -6.55 4.65
C ASN A 156 -27.01 -5.71 4.18
N SER A 157 -27.25 -4.54 4.77
CA SER A 157 -28.34 -3.62 4.37
C SER A 157 -28.13 -2.93 3.02
N SER A 158 -26.91 -2.95 2.49
CA SER A 158 -26.55 -2.34 1.19
C SER A 158 -26.47 -3.34 0.05
N LEU A 159 -26.54 -4.65 0.35
CA LEU A 159 -26.42 -5.69 -0.66
C LEU A 159 -27.65 -5.70 -1.56
N THR A 160 -27.40 -5.64 -2.87
CA THR A 160 -28.42 -5.85 -3.90
C THR A 160 -28.04 -7.04 -4.77
N THR A 161 -29.04 -7.84 -5.14
CA THR A 161 -28.88 -8.98 -6.03
C THR A 161 -29.98 -9.00 -7.08
N ALA A 162 -29.67 -9.51 -8.27
CA ALA A 162 -30.64 -9.73 -9.34
C ALA A 162 -30.22 -10.95 -10.16
N GLY A 163 -31.17 -11.83 -10.51
CA GLY A 163 -30.87 -12.98 -11.38
C GLY A 163 -29.90 -14.02 -10.80
N GLY A 164 -29.60 -13.98 -9.50
CA GLY A 164 -28.58 -14.83 -8.86
C GLY A 164 -27.21 -14.18 -8.74
N GLU A 165 -27.04 -12.96 -9.23
CA GLU A 165 -25.79 -12.21 -9.19
C GLU A 165 -25.86 -11.07 -8.16
N VAL A 166 -24.70 -10.71 -7.62
CA VAL A 166 -24.51 -9.49 -6.84
C VAL A 166 -24.50 -8.31 -7.79
N THR A 167 -25.35 -7.32 -7.54
CA THR A 167 -25.45 -6.10 -8.34
C THR A 167 -24.98 -4.86 -7.60
N GLY A 168 -24.62 -4.99 -6.33
CA GLY A 168 -24.02 -3.89 -5.58
C GLY A 168 -23.92 -4.16 -4.09
N PHE A 169 -22.96 -3.50 -3.44
CA PHE A 169 -22.82 -3.49 -1.99
C PHE A 169 -21.91 -2.35 -1.53
N ARG A 170 -21.94 -2.09 -0.22
CA ARG A 170 -20.90 -1.35 0.51
C ARG A 170 -20.23 -2.27 1.52
N ALA A 171 -18.92 -2.14 1.70
CA ALA A 171 -18.16 -2.95 2.65
C ALA A 171 -17.11 -2.09 3.36
N TYR A 172 -16.73 -2.50 4.58
CA TYR A 172 -15.70 -1.85 5.39
C TYR A 172 -14.61 -2.85 5.77
N GLY A 173 -13.34 -2.44 5.75
CA GLY A 173 -12.24 -3.39 5.79
C GLY A 173 -10.86 -2.83 6.10
N THR A 174 -9.88 -3.63 5.66
CA THR A 174 -8.45 -3.39 5.80
C THR A 174 -7.76 -3.70 4.48
N GLY A 175 -6.66 -3.01 4.21
CA GLY A 175 -5.81 -3.29 3.07
C GLY A 175 -4.35 -3.44 3.46
N GLN A 176 -3.57 -3.98 2.53
CA GLN A 176 -2.17 -4.28 2.69
C GLN A 176 -1.45 -4.10 1.35
N VAL A 177 -0.26 -3.49 1.40
CA VAL A 177 0.70 -3.45 0.30
C VAL A 177 1.98 -4.11 0.78
N THR A 178 2.45 -5.12 0.07
CA THR A 178 3.71 -5.81 0.33
C THR A 178 4.64 -5.71 -0.86
N GLY A 179 5.95 -5.64 -0.61
CA GLY A 179 6.96 -5.57 -1.65
C GLY A 179 8.35 -5.60 -1.07
N THR A 180 9.32 -5.14 -1.84
CA THR A 180 10.67 -4.87 -1.36
C THR A 180 10.91 -3.37 -1.33
N ALA A 181 11.73 -2.89 -0.39
CA ALA A 181 12.12 -1.49 -0.31
C ALA A 181 13.57 -1.33 0.10
N THR A 182 14.15 -0.20 -0.29
CA THR A 182 15.45 0.26 0.17
C THR A 182 15.31 1.51 1.03
N VAL A 183 16.23 1.68 1.99
CA VAL A 183 16.31 2.90 2.80
C VAL A 183 17.35 3.82 2.18
N ILE A 184 16.95 5.02 1.78
CA ILE A 184 17.86 6.04 1.30
C ILE A 184 18.37 6.85 2.50
N PRO A 185 19.69 6.83 2.81
CA PRO A 185 20.23 7.59 3.93
C PRO A 185 19.98 9.08 3.75
N GLU A 186 19.51 9.75 4.81
CA GLU A 186 19.27 11.18 4.76
C GLU A 186 20.54 11.97 4.37
N PRO A 187 20.41 13.10 3.64
CA PRO A 187 21.55 13.88 3.14
C PRO A 187 22.55 14.31 4.21
N VAL A 188 22.09 14.51 5.45
CA VAL A 188 22.94 14.93 6.59
C VAL A 188 23.98 13.86 6.92
N SER A 189 23.63 12.58 6.79
CA SER A 189 24.56 11.45 7.00
C SER A 189 25.69 11.47 5.97
N ALA A 190 25.37 11.79 4.71
CA ALA A 190 26.37 11.95 3.65
C ALA A 190 27.29 13.14 3.90
N VAL A 191 26.75 14.27 4.37
CA VAL A 191 27.53 15.48 4.71
C VAL A 191 28.45 15.23 5.91
N LEU A 192 27.99 14.52 6.95
CA LEU A 192 28.82 14.16 8.10
C LEU A 192 29.96 13.20 7.71
N LEU A 193 29.70 12.26 6.81
CA LEU A 193 30.74 11.40 6.26
C LEU A 193 31.78 12.21 5.47
N LEU A 194 31.34 13.14 4.61
CA LEU A 194 32.23 14.04 3.87
C LEU A 194 33.02 14.96 4.81
N GLY A 195 32.39 15.47 5.87
CA GLY A 195 33.03 16.30 6.90
C GLY A 195 34.08 15.51 7.69
N ALA A 196 33.80 14.26 8.05
CA ALA A 196 34.76 13.38 8.70
C ALA A 196 35.96 13.07 7.78
N LEU A 197 35.71 12.77 6.51
CA LEU A 197 36.74 12.56 5.50
C LEU A 197 37.65 13.79 5.33
N ALA A 198 37.07 14.98 5.28
CA ALA A 198 37.83 16.24 5.19
C ALA A 198 38.71 16.45 6.44
N ALA A 199 38.21 16.16 7.64
CA ALA A 199 38.97 16.27 8.89
C ALA A 199 40.15 15.29 8.97
N PHE A 200 39.99 14.07 8.46
CA PHE A 200 41.09 13.10 8.35
C PHE A 200 42.13 13.49 7.30
N ALA A 201 41.71 14.07 6.18
CA ALA A 201 42.62 14.56 5.14
C ALA A 201 43.46 15.77 5.62
N SER A 202 42.88 16.66 6.43
CA SER A 202 43.61 17.82 6.98
C SER A 202 44.67 17.44 8.02
N ARG A 203 44.46 16.38 8.82
CA ARG A 203 45.44 15.91 9.82
C ARG A 203 46.71 15.29 9.22
N ARG A 204 46.69 14.92 7.93
CA ARG A 204 47.84 14.33 7.25
C ARG A 204 48.77 15.36 6.60
N ARG A 205 48.38 16.64 6.59
CA ARG A 205 49.14 17.76 6.00
C ARG A 205 49.77 18.71 7.03
N SER A 206 49.56 18.46 8.32
CA SER A 206 50.23 19.12 9.46
C SER A 206 51.29 18.19 10.03
#